data_AF-A0AAW8BQT7-F1
#
_entry.id   AF-A0AAW8BQT7-F1
#
_cell.length_a   1.000
_cell.length_b   1.000
_cell.length_c   1.000
_cell.angle_alpha   90.00
_cell.angle_beta   90.00
_cell.angle_gamma   90.00
#
_symmetry.space_group_name_H-M   'P 1'
#
loop_
_entity.id
_entity.type
_entity.pdbx_description
1 polymer ?
#
loop_
_entity_poly.entity_id
_entity_poly.type
_entity_poly.pdbx_seq_one_letter_code
_entity_poly.pdbx_strand_id
1 'polypeptide(L)'
;MANWYAVTATSMPTTRVHAYSLLRTIMQDALACNLIDTSPCQDTGVKTSRRGEAVRPATAGKLEVIAAAMPARYQALIRMAAWLAMPFSALGELLRKDVDLHAQVVRVRRAVALINRHFQVTTPKSTLGIRDIPIPHKLAPIITAHLL
;
A
#
# COMPACT_ATOMS: atom_id res chain seq x y z
N MET A 1 12.84 -23.53 25.42
CA MET A 1 12.74 -22.07 25.62
C MET A 1 13.37 -21.35 24.44
N ALA A 2 12.60 -20.60 23.65
CA ALA A 2 13.08 -19.91 22.45
C ALA A 2 13.88 -18.65 22.80
N ASN A 3 15.07 -18.84 23.38
CA ASN A 3 16.02 -17.78 23.77
C ASN A 3 16.42 -16.87 22.58
N TRP A 4 16.32 -17.39 21.36
CA TRP A 4 16.74 -16.70 20.14
C TRP A 4 15.86 -15.48 19.81
N TYR A 5 14.55 -15.53 20.08
CA TYR A 5 13.64 -14.41 19.75
C TYR A 5 13.95 -13.16 20.55
N ALA A 6 14.38 -13.33 21.81
CA ALA A 6 14.75 -12.23 22.70
C ALA A 6 15.98 -11.44 22.23
N VAL A 7 16.93 -12.12 21.57
CA VAL A 7 18.23 -11.55 21.18
C VAL A 7 18.31 -11.16 19.70
N THR A 8 17.44 -11.69 18.85
CA THR A 8 17.48 -11.46 17.40
C THR A 8 16.79 -10.15 17.02
N ALA A 9 17.37 -9.35 16.13
CA ALA A 9 16.74 -8.19 15.47
C ALA A 9 15.99 -7.23 16.42
N THR A 10 16.55 -6.97 17.61
CA THR A 10 15.92 -6.17 18.68
C THR A 10 15.62 -4.74 18.28
N SER A 11 16.41 -4.17 17.37
CA SER A 11 16.20 -2.84 16.78
C SER A 11 15.16 -2.81 15.65
N MET A 12 14.67 -3.97 15.20
CA MET A 12 13.74 -4.09 14.06
C MET A 12 12.48 -4.88 14.46
N PRO A 13 11.61 -4.30 15.32
CA PRO A 13 10.49 -5.03 15.92
C PRO A 13 9.51 -5.60 14.89
N THR A 14 9.23 -4.87 13.79
CA THR A 14 8.36 -5.36 12.71
C THR A 14 8.97 -6.56 11.99
N THR A 15 10.22 -6.45 11.54
CA THR A 15 10.94 -7.54 10.86
C THR A 15 11.05 -8.77 11.75
N ARG A 16 11.36 -8.56 13.04
CA ARG A 16 11.49 -9.63 14.03
C ARG A 16 10.19 -10.41 14.19
N VAL A 17 9.06 -9.72 14.32
CA VAL A 17 7.73 -10.35 14.39
C VAL A 17 7.43 -11.13 13.10
N HIS A 18 7.71 -10.56 11.92
CA HIS A 18 7.43 -11.20 10.63
C HIS A 18 8.26 -12.47 10.45
N ALA A 19 9.54 -12.43 10.79
CA ALA A 19 10.43 -13.58 10.76
C ALA A 19 9.93 -14.70 11.70
N TYR A 20 9.52 -14.36 12.92
CA TYR A 20 8.94 -15.33 13.85
C TYR A 20 7.61 -15.91 13.34
N SER A 21 6.72 -15.09 12.78
CA SER A 21 5.46 -15.56 12.20
C SER A 21 5.71 -16.54 11.05
N LEU A 22 6.64 -16.23 10.14
CA LEU A 22 7.02 -17.13 9.05
C LEU A 22 7.57 -18.47 9.58
N LEU A 23 8.52 -18.42 10.51
CA LEU A 23 9.11 -19.63 11.10
C LEU A 23 8.05 -20.47 11.81
N ARG A 24 7.13 -19.82 12.55
CA ARG A 24 6.02 -20.50 13.22
C ARG A 24 5.14 -21.23 12.20
N THR A 25 4.79 -20.60 11.08
CA THR A 25 4.01 -21.25 10.01
C THR A 25 4.74 -22.46 9.44
N ILE A 26 6.03 -22.34 9.13
CA ILE A 26 6.85 -23.45 8.63
C ILE A 26 6.89 -24.61 9.63
N MET A 27 7.13 -24.33 10.91
CA MET A 27 7.21 -25.36 11.96
C MET A 27 5.85 -26.01 12.25
N GLN A 28 4.75 -25.25 12.11
CA GLN A 28 3.39 -25.79 12.23
C GLN A 28 3.06 -26.74 11.07
N ASP A 29 3.48 -26.41 9.85
CA ASP A 29 3.32 -27.27 8.69
C ASP A 29 4.13 -28.57 8.86
N ALA A 30 5.38 -28.46 9.30
CA ALA A 30 6.23 -29.62 9.61
C ALA A 30 5.63 -30.54 10.68
N LEU A 31 5.01 -29.96 11.72
CA LEU A 31 4.30 -30.71 12.76
C LEU A 31 3.05 -31.40 12.19
N ALA A 32 2.28 -30.72 11.34
CA ALA A 32 1.10 -31.30 10.68
C ALA A 32 1.46 -32.48 9.76
N CYS A 33 2.64 -32.43 9.14
CA CYS A 33 3.21 -33.52 8.36
C CYS A 33 3.94 -34.59 9.19
N ASN A 34 3.93 -34.49 10.53
CA ASN A 34 4.66 -35.39 11.45
C ASN A 34 6.18 -35.49 11.15
N LEU A 35 6.79 -34.41 10.64
CA LEU A 35 8.24 -34.36 10.40
C LEU A 35 9.04 -34.01 11.66
N ILE A 36 8.37 -33.42 12.65
CA ILE A 36 8.91 -33.06 13.95
C ILE A 36 7.87 -33.38 15.03
N ASP A 37 8.33 -33.71 16.23
CA ASP A 37 7.42 -33.99 17.36
C ASP A 37 6.95 -32.73 18.09
N THR A 38 7.72 -31.64 18.02
CA THR A 38 7.43 -30.42 18.77
C THR A 38 7.97 -29.18 18.04
N SER A 39 7.14 -28.14 17.96
CA SER A 39 7.56 -26.85 17.41
C SER A 39 8.36 -26.03 18.43
N PRO A 40 9.49 -25.42 18.02
CA PRO A 40 10.25 -24.50 18.86
C PRO A 40 9.58 -23.11 19.00
N CYS A 41 8.57 -22.80 18.17
CA CYS A 41 7.88 -21.50 18.16
C CYS A 41 6.65 -21.51 19.07
N GLN A 42 6.87 -21.59 20.38
CA GLN A 42 5.81 -21.72 21.39
C GLN A 42 5.32 -20.39 21.98
N ASP A 43 6.05 -19.30 21.75
CA ASP A 43 5.70 -17.99 22.32
C ASP A 43 4.40 -17.46 21.70
N THR A 44 3.32 -17.50 22.48
CA THR A 44 2.00 -16.98 22.13
C THR A 44 1.93 -15.45 22.20
N GLY A 45 2.89 -14.83 22.90
CA GLY A 45 3.01 -13.38 23.03
C GLY A 45 3.50 -12.66 21.77
N VAL A 46 4.08 -13.39 20.80
CA VAL A 46 4.50 -12.82 19.52
C VAL A 46 3.29 -12.62 18.62
N LYS A 47 2.67 -11.45 18.74
CA LYS A 47 1.54 -10.99 17.92
C LYS A 47 2.03 -10.29 16.66
N THR A 48 1.13 -10.11 15.69
CA THR A 48 1.36 -9.28 14.49
C THR A 48 1.92 -7.91 14.85
N SER A 49 2.83 -7.41 14.02
CA SER A 49 3.50 -6.13 14.25
C SER A 49 2.45 -5.03 14.29
N ARG A 50 2.32 -4.36 15.44
CA ARG A 50 1.44 -3.19 15.56
C ARG A 50 2.20 -1.96 15.11
N ARG A 51 1.53 -1.08 14.38
CA ARG A 51 2.09 0.22 14.02
C ARG A 51 2.24 1.03 15.30
N GLY A 52 3.45 1.51 15.59
CA GLY A 52 3.75 2.23 16.84
C GLY A 52 3.11 3.61 16.93
N GLU A 53 2.84 4.26 15.79
CA GLU A 53 2.29 5.60 15.74
C GLU A 53 0.89 5.60 15.09
N ALA A 54 -0.03 6.33 15.71
CA ALA A 54 -1.38 6.55 15.18
C ALA A 54 -1.31 7.44 13.93
N VAL A 55 -1.84 6.96 12.81
CA VAL A 55 -1.91 7.74 11.57
C VAL A 55 -2.91 8.89 11.78
N ARG A 56 -2.44 10.13 11.70
CA ARG A 56 -3.30 11.33 11.70
C ARG A 56 -3.57 11.74 10.25
N PRO A 57 -4.81 11.64 9.75
CA PRO A 57 -5.13 12.09 8.40
C PRO A 57 -4.86 13.59 8.24
N ALA A 58 -4.41 13.98 7.04
CA ALA A 58 -4.31 15.38 6.68
C ALA A 58 -5.73 16.00 6.57
N THR A 59 -5.88 17.23 7.04
CA THR A 59 -7.11 18.01 6.78
C THR A 59 -7.13 18.49 5.33
N ALA A 60 -8.30 18.83 4.80
CA ALA A 60 -8.42 19.38 3.45
C ALA A 60 -7.52 20.61 3.22
N GLY A 61 -7.42 21.52 4.21
CA GLY A 61 -6.51 22.67 4.12
C GLY A 61 -5.03 22.26 4.06
N LYS A 62 -4.60 21.30 4.88
CA LYS A 62 -3.22 20.77 4.83
C LYS A 62 -2.92 20.08 3.50
N LEU A 63 -3.89 19.37 2.94
CA LEU A 63 -3.76 18.74 1.63
C LEU A 63 -3.49 19.77 0.54
N GLU A 64 -4.22 20.89 0.53
CA GLU A 64 -3.99 21.94 -0.46
C GLU A 64 -2.60 22.60 -0.31
N VAL A 65 -2.13 22.80 0.92
CA VAL A 65 -0.76 23.28 1.18
C VAL A 65 0.27 22.30 0.61
N ILE A 66 0.10 20.99 0.85
CA ILE A 66 1.00 19.96 0.30
C ILE A 66 0.95 19.95 -1.22
N ALA A 67 -0.25 20.01 -1.80
CA ALA A 67 -0.41 20.00 -3.26
C ALA A 67 0.21 21.25 -3.90
N ALA A 68 0.09 22.42 -3.29
CA ALA A 68 0.68 23.67 -3.79
C ALA A 68 2.21 23.71 -3.66
N ALA A 69 2.78 23.07 -2.63
CA ALA A 69 4.22 22.97 -2.43
C ALA A 69 4.91 22.02 -3.44
N MET A 70 4.15 21.17 -4.12
CA MET A 70 4.69 20.24 -5.11
C MET A 70 4.94 20.93 -6.47
N PRO A 71 5.94 20.46 -7.24
CA PRO A 71 6.11 20.87 -8.63
C PRO A 71 4.79 20.77 -9.41
N ALA A 72 4.54 21.72 -10.32
CA ALA A 72 3.27 21.84 -11.07
C ALA A 72 2.77 20.50 -11.64
N ARG A 73 3.67 19.68 -12.19
CA ARG A 73 3.38 18.37 -12.77
C ARG A 73 2.82 17.32 -11.79
N TYR A 74 2.99 17.50 -10.48
CA TYR A 74 2.56 16.55 -9.45
C TYR A 74 1.37 17.03 -8.62
N GLN A 75 0.95 18.28 -8.78
CA GLN A 75 -0.10 18.84 -7.93
C GLN A 75 -1.46 18.15 -8.14
N ALA A 76 -1.79 17.80 -9.38
CA ALA A 76 -3.00 17.04 -9.70
C ALA A 76 -2.95 15.63 -9.08
N LEU A 77 -1.79 14.97 -9.11
CA LEU A 77 -1.58 13.63 -8.55
C LEU A 77 -1.88 13.59 -7.04
N ILE A 78 -1.43 14.58 -6.27
CA ILE A 78 -1.67 14.66 -4.83
C ILE A 78 -3.18 14.78 -4.53
N ARG A 79 -3.88 15.65 -5.27
CA ARG A 79 -5.33 15.83 -5.10
C ARG A 79 -6.10 14.58 -5.50
N MET A 80 -5.72 13.93 -6.61
CA MET A 80 -6.31 12.66 -7.02
C MET A 80 -6.09 11.56 -5.98
N ALA A 81 -4.89 11.45 -5.40
CA ALA A 81 -4.61 10.47 -4.35
C ALA A 81 -5.52 10.63 -3.13
N ALA A 82 -5.75 11.87 -2.71
CA ALA A 82 -6.58 12.16 -1.55
C ALA A 82 -8.08 12.02 -1.81
N TRP A 83 -8.58 12.51 -2.94
CA TRP A 83 -10.02 12.55 -3.23
C TRP A 83 -10.56 11.30 -3.90
N LEU A 84 -9.73 10.56 -4.66
CA LEU A 84 -10.12 9.31 -5.33
C LEU A 84 -9.73 8.06 -4.52
N ALA A 85 -9.02 8.24 -3.39
CA ALA A 85 -8.50 7.15 -2.57
C ALA A 85 -7.74 6.09 -3.39
N MET A 86 -6.96 6.55 -4.37
CA MET A 86 -6.16 5.70 -5.24
C MET A 86 -4.78 5.45 -4.65
N PRO A 87 -4.29 4.19 -4.65
CA PRO A 87 -2.91 3.92 -4.27
C PRO A 87 -1.96 4.49 -5.32
N PHE A 88 -0.75 4.85 -4.89
CA PHE A 88 0.28 5.39 -5.79
C PHE A 88 0.57 4.47 -6.98
N SER A 89 0.53 3.14 -6.78
CA SER A 89 0.74 2.19 -7.86
C SER A 89 -0.27 2.37 -9.00
N ALA A 90 -1.54 2.65 -8.70
CA ALA A 90 -2.55 2.92 -9.72
C ALA A 90 -2.37 4.29 -10.37
N LEU A 91 -2.07 5.33 -9.57
CA LEU A 91 -1.83 6.68 -10.09
C LEU A 91 -0.62 6.75 -11.02
N GLY A 92 0.44 6.00 -10.69
CA GLY A 92 1.67 5.96 -11.48
C GLY A 92 1.51 5.34 -12.87
N GLU A 93 0.50 4.49 -13.07
CA GLU A 93 0.21 3.87 -14.38
C GLU A 93 -1.03 4.43 -15.06
N LEU A 94 -1.63 5.48 -14.51
CA LEU A 94 -2.84 6.03 -15.08
C LEU A 94 -2.52 6.68 -16.44
N LEU A 95 -3.21 6.25 -17.49
CA LEU A 95 -3.09 6.85 -18.81
C LEU A 95 -4.27 7.79 -19.08
N ARG A 96 -4.09 8.72 -20.02
CA ARG A 96 -5.16 9.65 -20.44
C ARG A 96 -6.46 8.92 -20.83
N LYS A 97 -6.37 7.76 -21.49
CA LYS A 97 -7.53 6.93 -21.87
C LYS A 97 -8.32 6.36 -20.69
N ASP A 98 -7.70 6.28 -19.52
CA ASP A 98 -8.33 5.78 -18.30
C ASP A 98 -9.13 6.89 -17.59
N VAL A 99 -9.00 8.15 -18.03
CA VAL A 99 -9.69 9.31 -17.48
C VAL A 99 -10.77 9.77 -18.46
N ASP A 100 -12.02 9.65 -18.05
CA ASP A 100 -13.19 10.08 -18.80
C ASP A 100 -13.76 11.34 -18.17
N LEU A 101 -13.39 12.49 -18.70
CA LEU A 101 -13.86 13.78 -18.19
C LEU A 101 -15.32 14.07 -18.54
N HIS A 102 -15.86 13.44 -19.59
CA HIS A 102 -17.28 13.57 -19.96
C HIS A 102 -18.16 12.77 -19.00
N ALA A 103 -17.82 11.51 -18.76
CA ALA A 103 -18.51 10.68 -17.78
C ALA A 103 -18.11 10.99 -16.32
N GLN A 104 -17.09 11.84 -16.11
CA GLN A 104 -16.48 12.13 -14.81
C GLN A 104 -16.04 10.87 -14.06
N VAL A 105 -15.31 9.97 -14.73
CA VAL A 105 -14.86 8.69 -14.15
C VAL A 105 -13.38 8.44 -14.42
N VAL A 106 -12.66 7.95 -13.41
CA VAL A 106 -11.32 7.36 -13.56
C VAL A 106 -11.42 5.84 -13.47
N ARG A 107 -10.88 5.15 -14.49
CA ARG A 107 -10.89 3.69 -14.60
C ARG A 107 -9.56 3.13 -14.10
N VAL A 108 -9.56 2.54 -12.91
CA VAL A 108 -8.37 1.87 -12.37
C VAL A 108 -8.28 0.47 -12.98
N ARG A 109 -7.29 0.25 -13.85
CA ARG A 109 -7.08 -1.03 -14.56
C ARG A 109 -5.66 -1.59 -14.43
N ARG A 110 -4.68 -0.73 -14.22
CA ARG A 110 -3.25 -1.05 -14.18
C ARG A 110 -2.61 -0.46 -12.93
N ALA A 111 -1.47 -0.99 -12.55
CA ALA A 111 -0.69 -0.52 -11.42
C ALA A 111 0.81 -0.72 -11.67
N VAL A 112 1.66 0.20 -11.20
CA VAL A 112 3.12 0.03 -11.24
C VAL A 112 3.61 -0.68 -9.98
N ALA A 113 4.55 -1.61 -10.15
CA ALA A 113 5.35 -2.18 -9.09
C ALA A 113 6.84 -1.97 -9.37
N LEU A 114 7.64 -1.74 -8.31
CA LEU A 114 9.09 -1.75 -8.40
C LEU A 114 9.58 -3.18 -8.11
N ILE A 115 9.99 -3.89 -9.16
CA ILE A 115 10.46 -5.28 -9.10
C ILE A 115 11.90 -5.30 -9.59
N ASN A 116 12.81 -5.86 -8.79
CA ASN A 116 14.25 -5.90 -9.12
C ASN A 116 14.84 -4.53 -9.51
N ARG A 117 14.41 -3.45 -8.84
CA ARG A 117 14.77 -2.05 -9.14
C ARG A 117 14.27 -1.52 -10.50
N HIS A 118 13.38 -2.24 -11.17
CA HIS A 118 12.73 -1.81 -12.40
C HIS A 118 11.24 -1.58 -12.17
N PHE A 119 10.70 -0.51 -12.76
CA PHE A 119 9.25 -0.31 -12.79
C PHE A 119 8.63 -1.27 -13.81
N GLN A 120 7.65 -2.04 -13.36
CA GLN A 120 6.90 -2.97 -14.19
C GLN A 120 5.42 -2.67 -14.07
N VAL A 121 4.73 -2.72 -15.21
CA VAL A 121 3.28 -2.60 -15.28
C VAL A 121 2.66 -3.92 -14.83
N THR A 122 1.72 -3.84 -13.91
CA THR A 122 1.03 -4.97 -13.28
C THR A 122 -0.48 -4.70 -13.22
N THR A 123 -1.22 -5.66 -12.69
CA THR A 123 -2.62 -5.46 -12.28
C THR A 123 -2.68 -4.96 -10.83
N PRO A 124 -3.74 -4.23 -10.44
CA PRO A 124 -3.98 -3.93 -9.03
C PRO A 124 -3.92 -5.21 -8.18
N LYS A 125 -3.32 -5.11 -6.99
CA LYS A 125 -3.02 -6.25 -6.10
C LYS A 125 -4.24 -7.14 -5.79
N SER A 126 -5.45 -6.60 -5.85
CA SER A 126 -6.70 -7.34 -5.67
C SER A 126 -7.70 -6.98 -6.75
N THR A 127 -8.65 -7.89 -7.00
CA THR A 127 -9.77 -7.67 -7.92
C THR A 127 -10.60 -6.43 -7.54
N LEU A 128 -10.77 -6.17 -6.24
CA LEU A 128 -11.43 -4.96 -5.72
C LEU A 128 -10.66 -3.66 -6.03
N GLY A 129 -9.38 -3.77 -6.36
CA GLY A 129 -8.56 -2.66 -6.82
C GLY A 129 -8.86 -2.25 -8.27
N ILE A 130 -9.47 -3.13 -9.06
CA ILE A 130 -9.93 -2.84 -10.42
C ILE A 130 -11.34 -2.25 -10.32
N ARG A 131 -11.47 -0.94 -10.49
CA ARG A 131 -12.73 -0.24 -10.27
C ARG A 131 -12.83 1.07 -11.04
N ASP A 132 -14.06 1.56 -11.17
CA ASP A 132 -14.36 2.88 -11.67
C ASP A 132 -14.62 3.82 -10.49
N ILE A 133 -13.91 4.95 -10.50
CA ILE A 133 -13.96 5.93 -9.42
C ILE A 133 -14.57 7.22 -9.98
N PRO A 134 -15.73 7.65 -9.47
CA PRO A 134 -16.33 8.92 -9.84
C PRO A 134 -15.38 10.09 -9.48
N ILE A 135 -15.25 11.04 -10.39
CA ILE A 135 -14.48 12.26 -10.21
C ILE A 135 -15.38 13.30 -9.55
N PRO A 136 -15.03 13.82 -8.35
CA PRO A 136 -15.78 14.92 -7.74
C PRO A 136 -15.76 16.18 -8.62
N HIS A 137 -16.87 16.92 -8.66
CA HIS A 137 -17.02 18.14 -9.47
C HIS A 137 -15.88 19.15 -9.27
N LYS A 138 -15.36 19.31 -8.05
CA LYS A 138 -14.24 20.24 -7.76
C LYS A 138 -12.90 19.76 -8.33
N LEU A 139 -12.74 18.46 -8.54
CA LEU A 139 -11.50 17.86 -9.02
C LEU A 139 -11.44 17.84 -10.55
N ALA A 140 -12.58 17.73 -11.23
CA ALA A 140 -12.62 17.64 -12.69
C ALA A 140 -11.88 18.82 -13.40
N PRO A 141 -12.08 20.11 -13.04
CA PRO A 141 -11.35 21.21 -13.66
C PRO A 141 -9.83 21.12 -13.47
N ILE A 142 -9.38 20.60 -12.32
CA ILE A 142 -7.96 20.44 -12.00
C ILE A 142 -7.34 19.37 -12.89
N ILE A 143 -8.05 18.26 -13.10
CA ILE A 143 -7.61 17.19 -14.01
C ILE A 143 -7.60 17.71 -15.45
N THR A 144 -8.65 18.43 -15.88
CA THR A 144 -8.72 19.02 -17.22
C THR A 144 -7.53 19.94 -17.48
N ALA A 145 -7.24 20.88 -16.56
CA ALA A 145 -6.13 21.81 -16.69
C ALA A 145 -4.75 21.12 -16.68
N HIS A 146 -4.64 19.93 -16.08
CA HIS A 146 -3.40 19.15 -16.11
C HIS A 146 -3.23 18.34 -17.40
N LEU A 147 -4.33 18.01 -18.08
CA LEU A 147 -4.30 17.19 -19.29
C LEU A 147 -4.09 18.00 -20.58
N LEU A 148 -4.53 19.27 -20.57
CA LEU A 148 -4.28 20.29 -21.60
C LEU A 148 -2.81 20.71 -21.61
#